data_AF-A0A392RBH3-F1
#
_entry.id   AF-A0A392RBH3-F1
#
_cell.length_a   1.000
_cell.length_b   1.000
_cell.length_c   1.000
_cell.angle_alpha   90.00
_cell.angle_beta   90.00
_cell.angle_gamma   90.00
#
_symmetry.space_group_name_H-M   'P 1'
#
loop_
_entity.id
_entity.type
_entity.pdbx_description
1 polymer ?
#
loop_
_entity_poly.entity_id
_entity_poly.type
_entity_poly.pdbx_seq_one_letter_code
_entity_poly.pdbx_strand_id
1 'polypeptide(L)'
;MEADKVFVRSSEGINVLPFVKGAKEFFNLVFSNWVRWGEDVMPYRRGAWVRLYGISLHAWNVNFFKLCVFYCGSFLRADSCSADRDRLDFARVLIATPDLDIIKRVETVLVDG
;
A
#
# COMPACT_ATOMS: atom_id res chain seq x y z
N MET A 1 5.70 7.66 0.74
CA MET A 1 5.31 7.17 -0.60
C MET A 1 6.10 5.90 -0.79
N GLU A 2 5.46 4.76 -0.65
CA GLU A 2 6.12 3.44 -0.53
C GLU A 2 5.57 2.55 -1.66
N ALA A 3 5.81 2.98 -2.89
CA ALA A 3 5.52 2.18 -4.07
C ALA A 3 6.79 1.43 -4.45
N ASP A 4 6.85 0.13 -4.13
CA ASP A 4 8.00 -0.75 -4.42
C ASP A 4 8.27 -0.95 -5.92
N LYS A 5 7.35 -0.52 -6.80
CA LYS A 5 7.42 -0.74 -8.24
C LYS A 5 6.93 0.49 -8.99
N VAL A 6 7.59 0.79 -10.11
CA VAL A 6 7.18 1.86 -11.03
C VAL A 6 6.92 1.28 -12.42
N PHE A 7 5.95 1.86 -13.13
CA PHE A 7 5.65 1.51 -14.51
C PHE A 7 6.31 2.52 -15.45
N VAL A 8 7.10 2.02 -16.40
CA VAL A 8 7.77 2.85 -17.41
C VAL A 8 7.25 2.47 -18.79
N ARG A 9 6.78 3.47 -19.55
CA ARG A 9 6.31 3.30 -20.94
C ARG A 9 6.94 4.35 -21.85
N SER A 10 7.13 4.00 -23.12
CA SER A 10 7.44 4.99 -24.16
C SER A 10 6.19 5.83 -24.45
N SER A 11 6.37 7.15 -24.57
CA SER A 11 5.34 8.07 -25.06
C SER A 11 4.98 7.79 -26.52
N GLU A 12 5.93 7.31 -27.31
CA GLU A 12 5.78 7.00 -28.74
C GLU A 12 5.24 5.59 -28.99
N GLY A 13 5.00 4.79 -27.94
CA GLY A 13 4.48 3.43 -28.07
C GLY A 13 5.49 2.42 -28.63
N ILE A 14 6.76 2.80 -28.75
CA ILE A 14 7.83 1.94 -29.27
C ILE A 14 8.29 0.96 -28.19
N ASN A 15 8.76 -0.22 -28.63
CA ASN A 15 9.34 -1.21 -27.73
C ASN A 15 10.64 -0.69 -27.09
N VAL A 16 10.61 -0.46 -25.78
CA VAL A 16 11.73 0.08 -24.99
C VAL A 16 12.79 -0.96 -24.60
N LEU A 17 12.49 -2.26 -24.71
CA LEU A 17 13.38 -3.33 -24.26
C LEU A 17 14.80 -3.29 -24.86
N PRO A 18 15.00 -2.99 -26.17
CA PRO A 18 16.34 -2.92 -26.74
C PRO A 18 17.19 -1.81 -26.09
N PHE A 19 16.58 -0.65 -25.84
CA PHE A 19 17.26 0.50 -25.22
C PHE A 19 17.63 0.20 -23.77
N VAL A 20 16.73 -0.43 -23.02
CA VAL A 20 17.01 -0.81 -21.63
C VAL A 20 18.12 -1.86 -21.56
N LYS A 21 18.10 -2.84 -22.46
CA LYS A 21 19.19 -3.83 -22.54
C LYS A 21 20.52 -3.19 -22.92
N GLY A 22 20.51 -2.21 -23.81
CA GLY A 22 21.72 -1.47 -24.21
C GLY A 22 22.28 -0.58 -23.11
N ALA A 23 21.44 -0.08 -22.21
CA ALA A 23 21.82 0.77 -21.07
C ALA A 23 21.64 0.07 -19.71
N LYS A 24 21.92 -1.24 -19.66
CA LYS A 24 21.61 -2.08 -18.49
C LYS A 24 22.29 -1.57 -17.22
N GLU A 25 23.55 -1.12 -17.28
CA GLU A 25 24.25 -0.61 -16.10
C GLU A 25 23.56 0.62 -15.52
N PHE A 26 23.05 1.52 -16.37
CA PHE A 26 22.34 2.71 -15.93
C PHE A 26 21.06 2.37 -15.17
N PHE A 27 20.24 1.47 -15.70
CA PHE A 27 18.97 1.10 -15.06
C PHE A 27 19.18 0.34 -13.75
N ASN A 28 20.27 -0.43 -13.61
CA ASN A 28 20.62 -1.12 -12.37
C ASN A 28 20.99 -0.16 -11.21
N LEU A 29 21.38 1.09 -11.51
CA LEU A 29 21.65 2.10 -10.47
C LEU A 29 20.36 2.60 -9.80
N VAL A 30 19.22 2.53 -10.51
CA VAL A 30 17.94 3.09 -10.07
C VAL A 30 16.94 1.99 -9.68
N PHE A 31 16.99 0.84 -10.37
CA PHE A 31 16.04 -0.25 -10.21
C PHE A 31 16.76 -1.56 -9.89
N SER A 32 16.37 -2.21 -8.78
CA SER A 32 16.91 -3.54 -8.42
C SER A 32 16.44 -4.65 -9.37
N ASN A 33 15.31 -4.45 -10.05
CA ASN A 33 14.77 -5.41 -11.01
C ASN A 33 14.05 -4.69 -12.15
N TRP A 34 14.43 -4.99 -13.39
CA TRP A 34 13.76 -4.51 -14.60
C TRP A 34 13.22 -5.70 -15.40
N VAL A 35 11.90 -5.83 -15.46
CA VAL A 35 11.23 -6.90 -16.21
C VAL A 35 10.25 -6.31 -17.21
N ARG A 36 10.03 -7.01 -18.33
CA ARG A 36 8.92 -6.69 -19.21
C ARG A 36 7.63 -6.89 -18.43
N TRP A 37 6.68 -5.96 -18.58
CA TRP A 37 5.36 -6.16 -18.02
C TRP A 37 4.69 -7.43 -18.58
N GLY A 38 4.17 -8.25 -17.67
CA GLY A 38 3.45 -9.49 -17.94
C GLY A 38 2.40 -9.74 -16.86
N GLU A 39 1.49 -10.68 -17.10
CA GLU A 39 0.43 -11.06 -16.14
C GLU A 39 1.00 -11.57 -14.81
N ASP A 40 2.17 -12.20 -14.85
CA ASP A 40 2.98 -12.68 -13.73
C ASP A 40 3.66 -11.55 -12.93
N VAL A 41 3.85 -10.38 -13.52
CA VAL A 41 4.55 -9.23 -12.91
C VAL A 41 3.60 -8.35 -12.09
N MET A 42 2.29 -8.60 -12.16
CA MET A 42 1.33 -7.91 -11.31
C MET A 42 1.29 -8.54 -9.92
N PRO A 43 1.83 -7.90 -8.85
CA PRO A 43 1.36 -8.22 -7.52
C PRO A 43 -0.06 -7.68 -7.47
N TYR A 44 -1.04 -8.50 -7.84
CA TYR A 44 -2.44 -8.17 -7.66
C TYR A 44 -2.65 -7.99 -6.15
N ARG A 45 -2.56 -6.74 -5.69
CA ARG A 45 -2.91 -6.38 -4.32
C ARG A 45 -4.30 -5.79 -4.38
N ARG A 46 -5.28 -6.53 -3.85
CA ARG A 46 -6.66 -6.08 -3.74
C ARG A 46 -6.71 -4.84 -2.85
N GLY A 47 -7.41 -3.81 -3.31
CA GLY A 47 -7.82 -2.70 -2.46
C GLY A 47 -8.96 -3.14 -1.56
N ALA A 48 -8.77 -3.12 -0.24
CA ALA A 48 -9.80 -3.51 0.73
C ALA A 48 -10.05 -2.38 1.74
N TRP A 49 -11.31 -2.04 1.94
CA TRP A 49 -11.72 -1.16 3.04
C TRP A 49 -11.90 -1.99 4.30
N VAL A 50 -11.12 -1.67 5.34
CA VAL A 50 -11.23 -2.31 6.66
C VAL A 50 -11.68 -1.30 7.70
N ARG A 51 -12.40 -1.78 8.72
CA ARG A 51 -12.83 -0.99 9.88
C ARG A 51 -11.99 -1.41 11.08
N LEU A 52 -11.43 -0.42 11.76
CA LEU A 52 -10.63 -0.58 12.97
C LEU A 52 -11.47 -0.15 14.16
N TYR A 53 -11.78 -1.10 15.04
CA TYR A 53 -12.61 -0.88 16.21
C TYR A 53 -11.75 -0.78 17.48
N GLY A 54 -12.24 -0.07 18.50
CA GLY A 54 -11.59 0.00 19.82
C GLY A 54 -10.34 0.88 19.88
N ILE A 55 -10.15 1.80 18.93
CA ILE A 55 -9.03 2.74 18.95
C ILE A 55 -9.29 3.80 20.02
N SER A 56 -8.34 3.95 20.97
CA SER A 56 -8.35 5.04 21.95
C SER A 56 -8.25 6.41 21.27
N LEU A 57 -8.96 7.42 21.78
CA LEU A 57 -8.92 8.78 21.26
C LEU A 57 -7.51 9.39 21.25
N HIS A 58 -6.69 9.05 22.25
CA HIS A 58 -5.29 9.48 22.33
C HIS A 58 -4.45 8.92 21.16
N ALA A 59 -4.80 7.74 20.66
CA ALA A 59 -4.15 7.08 19.54
C ALA A 59 -4.86 7.32 18.19
N TRP A 60 -5.87 8.20 18.12
CA TRP A 60 -6.64 8.42 16.89
C TRP A 60 -5.88 9.29 15.88
N ASN A 61 -4.93 8.69 15.18
CA ASN A 61 -4.17 9.35 14.14
C ASN A 61 -3.75 8.36 13.04
N VAL A 62 -3.40 8.89 11.87
CA VAL A 62 -3.06 8.09 10.69
C VAL A 62 -1.84 7.19 10.92
N ASN A 63 -0.87 7.59 11.75
CA ASN A 63 0.29 6.75 12.03
C ASN A 63 -0.11 5.52 12.84
N PHE A 64 -1.00 5.68 13.82
CA PHE A 64 -1.54 4.54 14.56
C PHE A 64 -2.39 3.63 13.66
N PHE A 65 -3.19 4.20 12.75
CA PHE A 65 -3.96 3.40 11.80
C PHE A 65 -3.07 2.54 10.89
N LYS A 66 -1.92 3.08 10.46
CA LYS A 66 -0.92 2.32 9.70
C LYS A 66 -0.39 1.13 10.52
N LEU A 67 -0.12 1.33 11.81
CA LEU A 67 0.32 0.26 12.70
C LEU A 67 -0.75 -0.83 12.83
N CYS A 68 -2.03 -0.47 12.99
CA CYS A 68 -3.13 -1.44 13.11
C CYS A 68 -3.25 -2.37 11.90
N VAL A 69 -2.97 -1.87 10.69
CA VAL A 69 -3.11 -2.66 9.45
C VAL A 69 -1.81 -3.25 8.94
N PHE A 70 -0.70 -3.05 9.65
CA PHE A 70 0.64 -3.45 9.21
C PHE A 70 0.73 -4.92 8.76
N TYR A 71 0.11 -5.83 9.51
CA TYR A 71 0.09 -7.26 9.17
C TYR A 71 -0.97 -7.66 8.13
N CYS A 72 -1.91 -6.77 7.81
CA CYS A 72 -3.01 -7.04 6.89
C CYS A 72 -2.74 -6.54 5.46
N GLY A 73 -1.85 -5.55 5.31
CA GLY A 73 -1.49 -4.96 4.03
C GLY A 73 -0.88 -3.57 4.17
N SER A 74 -0.57 -2.97 3.03
CA SER A 74 -0.01 -1.62 2.99
C SER A 74 -1.12 -0.59 3.09
N PHE A 75 -1.05 0.31 4.07
CA PHE A 75 -1.99 1.42 4.20
C PHE A 75 -1.95 2.33 2.96
N LEU A 76 -3.11 2.63 2.39
CA LEU A 76 -3.26 3.55 1.26
C LEU A 76 -3.84 4.90 1.72
N ARG A 77 -4.97 4.89 2.43
CA ARG A 77 -5.62 6.11 2.96
C ARG A 77 -6.63 5.82 4.06
N ALA A 78 -6.96 6.83 4.85
CA ALA A 78 -8.16 6.85 5.68
C ALA A 78 -9.32 7.54 4.92
N ASP A 79 -10.57 7.24 5.28
CA ASP A 79 -11.69 8.08 4.84
C ASP A 79 -11.70 9.43 5.58
N SER A 80 -12.44 10.41 5.06
CA SER A 80 -12.50 11.75 5.65
C SER A 80 -13.04 11.71 7.08
N CYS A 81 -14.14 10.97 7.31
CA CYS A 81 -14.74 10.89 8.64
C CYS A 81 -13.75 10.38 9.71
N SER A 82 -12.85 9.45 9.36
CA SER A 82 -11.83 8.95 10.29
C SER A 82 -10.64 9.90 10.40
N ALA A 83 -10.24 10.55 9.31
CA ALA A 83 -9.11 11.49 9.29
C ALA A 83 -9.45 12.79 10.04
N ASP A 84 -10.65 13.32 9.82
CA ASP A 84 -11.16 14.58 10.37
C ASP A 84 -11.76 14.41 11.78
N ARG A 85 -11.85 13.16 12.25
CA ARG A 85 -12.42 12.78 13.57
C ARG A 85 -13.91 13.09 13.73
N ASP A 86 -14.65 13.17 12.62
CA ASP A 86 -16.12 13.35 12.62
C ASP A 86 -16.85 12.16 13.27
N ARG A 87 -16.27 10.95 13.13
CA ARG A 87 -16.81 9.72 13.69
C ARG A 87 -15.72 8.92 14.39
N LEU A 88 -16.02 8.49 15.62
CA LEU A 88 -15.05 7.88 16.54
C LEU A 88 -15.45 6.47 17.01
N ASP A 89 -16.48 5.87 16.40
CA ASP A 89 -16.92 4.49 16.67
C ASP A 89 -15.99 3.45 16.01
N PHE A 90 -15.44 3.79 14.85
CA PHE A 90 -14.40 3.05 14.14
C PHE A 90 -13.66 3.95 13.16
N ALA A 91 -12.38 3.66 12.95
CA ALA A 91 -11.63 4.23 11.83
C ALA A 91 -11.82 3.33 10.60
N ARG A 92 -12.00 3.93 9.42
CA ARG A 92 -12.11 3.21 8.15
C ARG A 92 -10.92 3.55 7.27
N VAL A 93 -10.18 2.52 6.88
CA VAL A 93 -8.93 2.67 6.12
C VAL A 93 -8.92 1.74 4.91
N LEU A 94 -8.34 2.24 3.82
CA LEU A 94 -8.11 1.50 2.60
C LEU A 94 -6.69 0.94 2.65
N ILE A 95 -6.57 -0.36 2.39
CA ILE A 95 -5.28 -1.05 2.35
C ILE A 95 -5.10 -1.79 1.01
N ALA A 96 -3.85 -1.95 0.59
CA ALA A 96 -3.46 -2.87 -0.46
C ALA A 96 -3.01 -4.18 0.19
N THR A 97 -3.77 -5.25 -0.03
CA THR A 97 -3.51 -6.56 0.57
C THR A 97 -3.34 -7.63 -0.50
N PRO A 98 -2.43 -8.62 -0.33
CA PRO A 98 -2.44 -9.82 -1.16
C PRO A 98 -3.58 -10.78 -0.78
N ASP A 99 -4.22 -10.56 0.37
CA ASP A 99 -5.21 -11.46 0.93
C ASP A 99 -6.56 -11.31 0.21
N LEU A 100 -7.09 -12.43 -0.26
CA LEU A 100 -8.36 -12.48 -1.01
C LEU A 100 -9.55 -12.73 -0.09
N ASP A 101 -9.30 -13.26 1.11
CA ASP A 101 -10.35 -13.54 2.09
C ASP A 101 -10.80 -12.28 2.84
N ILE A 102 -11.76 -12.48 3.75
CA ILE A 102 -12.22 -11.41 4.63
C ILE A 102 -11.15 -11.19 5.72
N ILE A 103 -10.64 -9.97 5.78
CA ILE A 103 -9.69 -9.57 6.83
C ILE A 103 -10.45 -9.42 8.14
N LYS A 104 -10.25 -10.38 9.05
CA LYS A 104 -10.74 -10.35 10.43
C LYS A 104 -9.57 -10.63 11.36
N ARG A 105 -9.20 -9.66 12.18
CA ARG A 105 -8.06 -9.76 13.07
C ARG A 105 -8.32 -8.97 14.35
N VAL A 106 -7.78 -9.46 15.45
CA VAL A 106 -7.81 -8.80 16.76
C VAL A 106 -6.37 -8.72 17.23
N GLU A 107 -5.94 -7.53 17.63
CA GLU A 107 -4.61 -7.28 18.17
C GLU A 107 -4.75 -6.53 19.50
N THR A 108 -3.90 -6.86 20.46
CA THR A 108 -3.83 -6.15 21.74
C THR A 108 -2.64 -5.23 21.71
N VAL A 109 -2.88 -3.93 21.90
CA VAL A 109 -1.85 -2.89 21.79
C VAL A 109 -1.87 -2.06 23.08
N LEU A 110 -0.70 -1.83 23.66
CA LEU A 110 -0.50 -0.87 24.74
C LEU A 110 -0.35 0.53 24.14
N VAL A 111 -1.10 1.47 24.67
CA VAL A 111 -1.01 2.90 24.30
C VAL A 111 -0.49 3.64 25.52
N ASP A 112 0.77 4.07 25.46
CA ASP A 112 1.34 4.97 26.46
C ASP A 112 0.75 6.38 26.23
N GLY A 113 0.16 6.94 27.30
CA GLY A 113 -0.56 8.20 27.30
C GLY A 113 0.28 9.41 27.66
#